data_AF-A0A7S6YTN9-F1
#
_entry.id   AF-A0A7S6YTN9-F1
#
_cell.length_a   1.000
_cell.length_b   1.000
_cell.length_c   1.000
_cell.angle_alpha   90.00
_cell.angle_beta   90.00
_cell.angle_gamma   90.00
#
_symmetry.space_group_name_H-M   'P 1'
#
loop_
_entity.id
_entity.type
_entity.pdbx_description
1 polymer ?
#
loop_
_entity_poly.entity_id
_entity_poly.type
_entity_poly.pdbx_seq_one_letter_code
_entity_poly.pdbx_strand_id
1 'polypeptide(L)'
;MQTETSKTLINRKKLLAMIPLSERTIFNMEQRGEFPRRIALTSRNVAWDLAEIEEWIETRRSSGTQAMRPGFNSSATTCGSAPLTDKSAALLRRQ
;
A
#
# COMPACT_ATOMS: atom_id res chain seq x y z
N MET A 1 -0.03 27.94 -14.39
CA MET A 1 0.13 27.97 -12.93
C MET A 1 1.17 26.93 -12.53
N GLN A 2 2.45 27.30 -12.50
CA GLN A 2 3.53 26.44 -11.99
C GLN A 2 4.02 27.14 -10.73
N THR A 3 3.63 26.62 -9.58
CA THR A 3 3.94 27.20 -8.28
C THR A 3 5.39 26.90 -7.91
N GLU A 4 6.07 27.97 -7.57
CA GLU A 4 7.46 28.05 -7.18
C GLU A 4 7.59 27.45 -5.77
N THR A 5 8.06 26.22 -5.68
CA THR A 5 8.49 25.61 -4.42
C THR A 5 9.81 24.92 -4.70
N SER A 6 10.84 25.21 -3.92
CA SER A 6 12.18 24.62 -4.04
C SER A 6 12.10 23.10 -4.16
N LYS A 7 12.07 22.57 -5.40
CA LYS A 7 11.90 21.15 -5.67
C LYS A 7 13.19 20.43 -5.34
N THR A 8 13.25 19.89 -4.14
CA THR A 8 14.35 19.00 -3.73
C THR A 8 14.27 17.72 -4.53
N LEU A 9 15.19 17.58 -5.48
CA LEU A 9 15.39 16.36 -6.24
C LEU A 9 16.17 15.36 -5.39
N ILE A 10 15.66 14.12 -5.32
CA ILE A 10 16.37 13.04 -4.64
C ILE A 10 17.00 12.08 -5.65
N ASN A 11 18.23 11.68 -5.33
CA ASN A 11 18.94 10.65 -6.08
C ASN A 11 18.47 9.25 -5.67
N ARG A 12 18.68 8.28 -6.56
CA ARG A 12 18.38 6.85 -6.34
C ARG A 12 18.84 6.29 -4.99
N LYS A 13 20.04 6.64 -4.52
CA LYS A 13 20.54 6.17 -3.21
C LYS A 13 19.65 6.63 -2.05
N LYS A 14 19.17 7.88 -2.10
CA LYS A 14 18.30 8.46 -1.08
C LYS A 14 16.88 7.89 -1.17
N LEU A 15 16.39 7.65 -2.40
CA LEU A 15 15.12 6.98 -2.65
C LEU A 15 15.07 5.58 -1.98
N LEU A 16 16.10 4.76 -2.21
CA LEU A 16 16.17 3.40 -1.65
C LEU A 16 16.33 3.38 -0.13
N ALA A 17 16.83 4.46 0.46
CA ALA A 17 16.90 4.60 1.92
C ALA A 17 15.53 4.91 2.54
N MET A 18 14.67 5.64 1.83
CA MET A 18 13.31 5.97 2.27
C MET A 18 12.33 4.82 2.00
N ILE A 19 12.45 4.20 0.82
CA ILE A 19 11.56 3.14 0.38
C ILE A 19 12.39 1.86 0.28
N PRO A 20 12.16 0.86 1.14
CA PRO A 20 12.88 -0.42 1.12
C PRO A 20 12.38 -1.33 -0.02
N LEU A 21 12.31 -0.80 -1.24
CA LEU A 21 11.98 -1.54 -2.46
C LEU A 21 13.21 -1.62 -3.36
N SER A 22 13.29 -2.68 -4.15
CA SER A 22 14.33 -2.80 -5.16
C SER A 22 14.04 -1.88 -6.34
N GLU A 23 15.07 -1.40 -7.02
CA GLU A 23 14.93 -0.58 -8.23
C GLU A 23 14.17 -1.28 -9.35
N ARG A 24 14.32 -2.61 -9.44
CA ARG A 24 13.61 -3.40 -10.43
C ARG A 24 12.10 -3.35 -10.16
N THR A 25 11.72 -3.40 -8.87
CA THR A 25 10.34 -3.21 -8.45
C THR A 25 9.85 -1.80 -8.79
N ILE A 26 10.65 -0.77 -8.50
CA ILE A 26 10.32 0.62 -8.83
C ILE A 26 10.09 0.79 -10.32
N PHE A 27 10.97 0.24 -11.17
CA PHE A 27 10.81 0.28 -12.62
C PHE A 27 9.53 -0.42 -13.08
N ASN A 28 9.21 -1.59 -12.53
CA ASN A 28 7.96 -2.29 -12.85
C ASN A 28 6.72 -1.49 -12.44
N MET A 29 6.77 -0.80 -11.30
CA MET A 29 5.68 0.06 -10.84
C MET A 29 5.55 1.33 -11.69
N GLU A 30 6.67 1.91 -12.13
CA GLU A 30 6.69 3.01 -13.08
C GLU A 30 6.04 2.59 -14.41
N GLN A 31 6.38 1.42 -14.93
CA GLN A 31 5.75 0.87 -16.14
C GLN A 31 4.24 0.63 -15.99
N ARG A 32 3.79 0.35 -14.76
CA ARG A 32 2.36 0.21 -14.41
C ARG A 32 1.67 1.55 -14.15
N GLY A 33 2.41 2.66 -14.11
CA GLY A 33 1.90 3.99 -13.78
C GLY A 33 1.57 4.19 -12.29
N GLU A 34 2.05 3.30 -11.42
CA GLU A 34 1.81 3.35 -9.98
C GLU A 34 2.91 4.08 -9.21
N PHE A 35 3.97 4.52 -9.89
CA PHE A 35 5.12 5.18 -9.27
C PHE A 35 5.40 6.54 -9.92
N PRO A 36 5.86 7.55 -9.15
CA PRO A 36 6.26 8.86 -9.66
C PRO A 36 7.21 8.79 -10.86
N ARG A 37 7.03 9.72 -11.81
CA ARG A 37 7.78 9.71 -13.07
C ARG A 37 9.24 10.09 -12.82
N ARG A 38 10.15 9.33 -13.41
CA ARG A 38 11.59 9.59 -13.27
C ARG A 38 12.04 10.76 -14.15
N ILE A 39 12.91 11.61 -13.62
CA ILE A 39 13.54 12.71 -14.35
C ILE A 39 15.00 12.34 -14.62
N ALA A 40 15.33 12.10 -15.89
CA ALA A 40 16.70 11.83 -16.30
C ALA A 40 17.50 13.15 -16.36
N LEU A 41 18.42 13.36 -15.43
CA LEU A 41 19.33 14.51 -15.44
C LEU A 41 20.49 14.27 -16.42
N THR A 42 20.96 13.03 -16.53
CA THR A 42 21.99 12.60 -17.50
C THR A 42 21.75 11.13 -17.88
N SER A 43 22.55 10.58 -18.80
CA SER A 43 22.44 9.20 -19.28
C SER A 43 22.43 8.15 -18.16
N ARG A 44 23.08 8.42 -17.03
CA ARG A 44 23.19 7.50 -15.88
C ARG A 44 22.56 8.02 -14.58
N ASN A 45 22.20 9.30 -14.50
CA ASN A 45 21.65 9.91 -13.30
C ASN A 45 20.17 10.22 -13.50
N VAL A 46 19.38 9.67 -12.59
CA VAL A 46 17.94 9.78 -12.56
C VAL A 46 17.57 10.28 -11.17
N ALA A 47 16.71 11.29 -11.16
CA ALA A 47 16.21 11.91 -9.96
C ALA A 47 14.67 11.85 -9.92
N TRP A 48 14.14 12.00 -8.72
CA TRP A 48 12.73 12.08 -8.44
C TRP A 48 12.44 13.29 -7.57
N ASP A 49 11.24 13.84 -7.70
CA ASP A 49 10.78 14.93 -6.84
C ASP A 49 10.37 14.36 -5.48
N LEU A 50 10.89 14.96 -4.40
CA LEU A 50 10.60 14.53 -3.03
C LEU A 50 9.10 14.57 -2.73
N ALA A 51 8.43 15.66 -3.14
CA ALA A 51 7.00 15.86 -2.89
C ALA A 51 6.12 14.75 -3.52
N GLU A 52 6.40 14.35 -4.77
CA GLU A 52 5.65 13.26 -5.43
C GLU A 52 5.84 11.92 -4.70
N ILE A 53 7.04 11.71 -4.14
CA ILE A 53 7.33 10.48 -3.39
C ILE A 53 6.61 10.46 -2.05
N GLU A 54 6.58 11.58 -1.33
CA GLU A 54 5.82 11.70 -0.08
C GLU A 54 4.32 11.47 -0.30
N GLU A 55 3.75 12.08 -1.34
CA GLU A 55 2.35 11.89 -1.73
C GLU A 55 2.07 10.42 -2.10
N TRP A 56 3.00 9.79 -2.82
CA TRP A 56 2.92 8.36 -3.13
C TRP A 56 2.93 7.49 -1.87
N ILE A 57 3.83 7.76 -0.93
CA ILE A 57 3.91 7.05 0.36
C ILE A 57 2.58 7.20 1.13
N GLU A 58 2.01 8.40 1.18
CA GLU A 58 0.76 8.69 1.88
C GLU A 58 -0.43 7.97 1.22
N THR A 59 -0.49 7.96 -0.11
CA THR A 59 -1.47 7.19 -0.88
C THR A 59 -1.36 5.70 -0.56
N ARG A 60 -0.13 5.17 -0.47
CA ARG A 60 0.17 3.77 -0.14
C ARG A 60 -0.16 3.41 1.30
N ARG A 61 0.00 4.36 2.21
CA ARG A 61 -0.39 4.26 3.63
C ARG A 61 -1.90 4.22 3.78
N SER A 62 -2.60 5.10 3.07
CA SER A 62 -4.07 5.22 3.07
C SER A 62 -4.76 4.05 2.39
N SER A 63 -4.18 3.53 1.30
CA SER A 63 -4.70 2.35 0.59
C SER A 63 -4.55 1.05 1.40
N GLY A 64 -3.84 1.07 2.53
CA GLY A 64 -3.91 -0.01 3.52
C GLY A 64 -3.42 -1.37 3.02
N THR A 65 -2.77 -1.43 1.85
CA THR A 65 -2.20 -2.65 1.29
C THR A 65 -0.97 -3.05 2.09
N GLN A 66 -1.19 -3.48 3.33
CA GLN A 66 -0.23 -4.26 4.10
C GLN A 66 0.25 -5.37 3.17
N ALA A 67 1.55 -5.38 2.86
CA ALA A 67 2.14 -6.53 2.20
C ALA A 67 1.90 -7.70 3.15
N MET A 68 0.95 -8.57 2.79
CA MET A 68 0.65 -9.76 3.55
C MET A 68 1.96 -10.51 3.67
N ARG A 69 2.54 -10.53 4.87
CA ARG A 69 3.78 -11.27 5.13
C ARG A 69 3.48 -12.72 4.73
N PRO A 70 4.25 -13.31 3.81
CA PRO A 70 4.12 -14.74 3.54
C PRO A 70 4.40 -15.46 4.86
N GLY A 71 3.33 -15.95 5.51
CA GLY A 71 3.38 -16.58 6.84
C GLY A 71 2.40 -16.07 7.90
N PHE A 72 1.61 -15.01 7.68
CA PHE A 72 0.57 -14.60 8.64
C PHE A 72 -0.82 -15.09 8.18
N ASN A 73 -1.32 -16.16 8.79
CA ASN A 73 -2.71 -16.59 8.66
C ASN A 73 -3.61 -15.68 9.50
N SER A 74 -4.25 -14.71 8.85
CA SER A 74 -5.29 -13.87 9.45
C SER A 74 -6.56 -14.67 9.73
N SER A 75 -6.52 -15.63 10.65
CA SER A 75 -7.70 -16.34 11.18
C SER A 75 -7.99 -15.86 12.61
N ALA A 76 -8.20 -14.56 12.79
CA ALA A 76 -8.57 -14.00 14.09
C ALA A 76 -9.33 -12.67 13.96
N THR A 77 -10.45 -12.64 13.25
CA THR A 77 -11.51 -11.64 13.51
C THR A 77 -12.87 -12.22 13.10
N THR A 78 -13.43 -13.09 13.93
CA THR A 78 -14.87 -13.20 14.21
C THR A 78 -14.98 -13.98 15.52
N CYS A 79 -14.68 -13.31 16.63
CA CYS A 79 -15.08 -13.76 17.95
C CYS A 79 -16.28 -12.90 18.37
N GLY A 80 -17.40 -13.55 18.67
CA GLY A 80 -18.49 -13.00 19.47
C GLY A 80 -19.52 -12.14 18.74
N SER A 81 -20.52 -12.79 18.15
CA SER A 81 -21.92 -12.35 18.26
C SER A 81 -22.85 -13.52 17.91
N ALA A 82 -23.12 -14.36 18.92
CA ALA A 82 -24.34 -15.14 18.95
C ALA A 82 -25.48 -14.22 19.38
N PRO A 83 -26.63 -14.24 18.70
CA PRO A 83 -27.90 -14.14 19.40
C PRO A 83 -28.42 -15.56 19.63
N LEU A 84 -28.43 -15.97 20.90
CA LEU A 84 -29.33 -17.04 21.37
C LEU A 84 -30.76 -16.51 21.15
N THR A 85 -31.45 -17.01 20.12
CA THR A 85 -32.91 -16.94 20.09
C THR A 85 -33.48 -18.34 20.21
N ASP A 86 -34.01 -18.53 21.42
CA ASP A 86 -35.24 -19.23 21.77
C ASP A 86 -35.32 -20.76 21.67
N LYS A 87 -35.34 -21.35 22.85
CA LYS A 87 -35.80 -22.70 23.13
C LYS A 87 -37.33 -22.72 23.04
N SER A 88 -37.94 -23.18 21.95
CA SER A 88 -39.33 -23.73 21.94
C SER A 88 -39.75 -24.28 20.57
N ALA A 89 -39.54 -25.57 20.32
CA ALA A 89 -40.36 -26.37 19.40
C ALA A 89 -40.04 -27.87 19.57
N ALA A 90 -40.24 -28.38 20.78
CA ALA A 90 -40.46 -29.80 21.01
C ALA A 90 -41.98 -30.06 20.97
N LEU A 91 -42.36 -31.22 20.43
CA LEU A 91 -43.71 -31.71 20.15
C LEU A 91 -44.35 -31.06 18.91
N LEU A 92 -44.62 -31.79 17.83
CA LEU A 92 -45.59 -32.89 17.84
C LEU A 92 -45.22 -33.97 16.81
N ARG A 93 -44.78 -35.14 17.30
CA ARG A 93 -45.14 -36.42 16.67
C ARG A 93 -46.57 -36.74 17.07
N ARG A 94 -47.28 -37.48 16.21
CA ARG A 94 -48.46 -38.33 16.48
C ARG A 94 -49.78 -37.81 15.91
N GLN A 95 -50.00 -38.09 14.63
CA GLN A 95 -50.99 -39.07 14.16
C GLN A 95 -50.57 -39.57 12.78
#